data_AF-A0A431IEF0-F1
#
_entry.id   AF-A0A431IEF0-F1
#
_cell.length_a   1.000
_cell.length_b   1.000
_cell.length_c   1.000
_cell.angle_alpha   90.00
_cell.angle_beta   90.00
_cell.angle_gamma   90.00
#
_symmetry.space_group_name_H-M   'P 1'
#
loop_
_entity.id
_entity.type
_entity.pdbx_description
1 polymer ?
#
loop_
_entity_poly.entity_id
_entity_poly.type
_entity_poly.pdbx_seq_one_letter_code
_entity_poly.pdbx_strand_id
1 'polypeptide(L)' 'MGAFKNEGDPALALAEECAEVIQCINKTLRFGGDWDSKRPDVSINRFEELELEMYDLFYQWARLKSQVLQKPVDKIITKF' A
#
# COMPACT_ATOMS: atom_id res chain seq x y z
N MET A 1 5.23 6.56 -9.27
CA MET A 1 5.67 5.18 -8.96
C MET A 1 6.95 4.90 -9.73
N GLY A 2 7.99 4.40 -9.06
CA GLY A 2 9.31 4.18 -9.66
C GLY A 2 9.32 3.06 -10.69
N ALA A 3 10.32 3.06 -11.57
CA ALA A 3 10.45 2.16 -12.72
C ALA A 3 10.57 0.66 -12.37
N PHE A 4 10.69 0.30 -11.09
CA PHE A 4 10.88 -1.07 -10.59
C PHE A 4 9.75 -1.51 -9.63
N LYS A 5 8.59 -0.84 -9.65
CA LYS A 5 7.46 -1.19 -8.78
C LYS A 5 7.10 -2.67 -9.03
N ASN A 6 7.15 -3.49 -7.97
CA ASN A 6 6.90 -4.94 -7.95
C ASN A 6 8.08 -5.85 -8.35
N GLU A 7 9.26 -5.30 -8.62
CA GLU A 7 10.49 -6.08 -8.78
C GLU A 7 11.20 -6.18 -7.43
N GLY A 8 11.35 -7.40 -6.88
CA GLY A 8 11.99 -7.61 -5.58
C GLY A 8 11.29 -8.64 -4.70
N ASP A 9 11.86 -8.84 -3.50
CA ASP A 9 11.36 -9.79 -2.50
C ASP A 9 9.98 -9.36 -1.96
N PRO A 10 8.94 -10.21 -2.03
CA PRO A 10 7.60 -9.86 -1.59
C PRO A 10 7.49 -9.51 -0.10
N ALA A 11 8.34 -10.05 0.77
CA ALA A 11 8.29 -9.74 2.19
C ALA A 11 8.87 -8.35 2.48
N LEU A 12 9.96 -7.98 1.79
CA LEU A 12 10.51 -6.62 1.86
C LEU A 12 9.54 -5.60 1.30
N ALA A 13 8.94 -5.86 0.13
CA ALA A 13 7.93 -4.99 -0.46
C ALA A 13 6.73 -4.81 0.48
N LEU A 14 6.22 -5.89 1.10
CA LEU A 14 5.14 -5.80 2.09
C LEU A 14 5.51 -4.92 3.29
N ALA A 15 6.76 -5.00 3.77
CA ALA A 15 7.23 -4.16 4.87
C ALA A 15 7.30 -2.67 4.48
N GLU A 16 7.64 -2.37 3.23
CA GLU A 16 7.62 -1.01 2.68
C GLU A 16 6.19 -0.46 2.66
N GLU A 17 5.22 -1.19 2.11
CA GLU A 17 3.80 -0.73 2.07
C GLU A 17 3.21 -0.54 3.49
N CYS A 18 3.59 -1.40 4.45
CA CYS A 18 3.24 -1.20 5.86
C CYS A 18 3.73 0.16 6.39
N ALA A 19 4.95 0.56 6.04
CA ALA A 19 5.52 1.83 6.45
C ALA A 19 4.80 3.02 5.79
N GLU A 20 4.38 2.89 4.53
CA GLU A 20 3.62 3.92 3.81
C GLU A 20 2.22 4.13 4.42
N VAL A 21 1.50 3.06 4.74
CA VAL A 21 0.22 3.12 5.49
C VAL A 21 0.40 3.84 6.83
N ILE A 22 1.42 3.47 7.61
CA ILE A 22 1.75 4.13 8.88
C ILE A 22 2.07 5.61 8.66
N GLN A 23 2.77 5.94 7.58
CA GLN A 23 3.12 7.32 7.26
C GLN A 23 1.86 8.15 6.95
N CYS A 24 0.91 7.62 6.17
CA CYS A 24 -0.36 8.27 5.87
C CYS A 24 -1.17 8.56 7.15
N ILE A 25 -1.29 7.58 8.04
CA ILE A 25 -1.98 7.74 9.33
C ILE A 25 -1.29 8.80 10.21
N ASN A 26 0.04 8.74 10.31
CA ASN A 26 0.80 9.69 11.12
C ASN A 26 0.74 11.12 10.59
N LYS A 27 0.77 11.32 9.26
CA LYS A 27 0.61 12.65 8.63
C LYS A 27 -0.69 13.31 9.08
N THR A 28 -1.78 12.54 9.17
CA THR A 28 -3.07 13.07 9.63
C THR A 28 -3.11 13.23 11.16
N LEU A 29 -2.83 12.17 11.93
CA LEU A 29 -3.06 12.20 13.38
C LEU A 29 -1.99 12.94 14.19
N ARG A 30 -0.71 12.85 13.79
CA ARG A 30 0.40 13.39 14.59
C ARG A 30 0.71 14.84 14.25
N PHE A 31 0.46 15.26 13.02
CA PHE A 31 0.77 16.61 12.54
C PHE A 31 -0.49 17.48 12.36
N GLY A 32 -1.64 17.02 12.84
CA GLY A 32 -2.91 17.75 12.75
C GLY A 32 -3.40 17.92 11.32
N GLY A 33 -3.11 16.95 10.44
CA GLY A 33 -3.61 16.94 9.08
C GLY A 33 -5.10 16.62 9.03
N ASP A 34 -5.74 16.97 7.92
CA ASP A 34 -7.14 16.68 7.63
C ASP A 34 -7.23 15.56 6.58
N TRP A 35 -8.14 14.60 6.76
CA TRP A 35 -8.38 13.51 5.82
C TRP A 35 -8.82 14.02 4.45
N ASP A 36 -9.55 15.14 4.41
CA ASP A 36 -10.00 15.78 3.17
C ASP A 36 -8.95 16.70 2.53
N SER A 37 -7.81 16.92 3.20
CA SER A 37 -6.75 17.77 2.65
C SER A 37 -6.12 17.14 1.41
N LYS A 38 -5.97 17.95 0.37
CA LYS A 38 -5.24 17.55 -0.84
C LYS A 38 -3.76 17.83 -0.67
N ARG A 39 -2.94 16.93 -1.19
CA ARG A 39 -1.52 17.24 -1.33
C ARG A 39 -1.31 18.28 -2.44
N PRO A 40 -0.26 19.12 -2.37
CA PRO A 40 0.01 20.12 -3.41
C PRO A 40 0.28 19.53 -4.80
N ASP A 41 0.73 18.28 -4.85
CA ASP A 41 1.27 17.60 -6.03
C ASP A 41 0.36 16.52 -6.60
N VAL A 42 -0.73 16.16 -5.91
CA VAL A 42 -1.69 15.16 -6.40
C VAL A 42 -3.14 15.57 -6.13
N SER A 43 -4.03 15.22 -7.06
CA SER A 43 -5.44 15.63 -7.02
C SER A 43 -6.31 14.86 -6.01
N ILE A 44 -5.72 13.88 -5.30
CA ILE A 44 -6.39 13.04 -4.31
C ILE A 44 -6.25 13.61 -2.89
N ASN A 45 -7.21 13.31 -2.04
CA ASN A 45 -7.18 13.63 -0.61
C ASN A 45 -6.38 12.57 0.19
N ARG A 46 -6.15 12.82 1.48
CA ARG A 46 -5.37 11.90 2.35
C ARG A 46 -6.06 10.57 2.60
N PHE A 47 -7.38 10.54 2.59
CA PHE A 47 -8.13 9.30 2.77
C PHE A 47 -8.01 8.41 1.52
N GLU A 48 -8.12 8.99 0.33
CA GLU A 48 -7.87 8.34 -0.95
C GLU A 48 -6.41 7.86 -1.05
N GLU A 49 -5.45 8.64 -0.56
CA GLU A 49 -4.04 8.22 -0.44
C GLU A 49 -3.90 6.98 0.45
N LEU A 50 -4.55 6.96 1.62
CA LEU A 50 -4.57 5.79 2.50
C LEU A 50 -5.22 4.57 1.82
N GLU A 51 -6.30 4.76 1.08
CA GLU A 51 -6.97 3.67 0.36
C GLU A 51 -6.03 3.04 -0.67
N LEU A 52 -5.28 3.85 -1.42
CA LEU A 52 -4.28 3.38 -2.37
C LEU A 52 -3.16 2.57 -1.69
N GLU A 53 -2.60 3.05 -0.59
CA GLU A 53 -1.56 2.30 0.13
C GLU A 53 -2.09 1.00 0.72
N MET A 54 -3.37 0.95 1.13
CA MET A 54 -4.00 -0.29 1.57
C MET A 54 -4.17 -1.29 0.43
N TYR A 55 -4.52 -0.85 -0.78
CA TYR A 55 -4.56 -1.72 -1.96
C TYR A 55 -3.18 -2.29 -2.28
N ASP A 56 -2.14 -1.46 -2.26
CA ASP A 56 -0.76 -1.88 -2.50
C ASP A 56 -0.29 -2.88 -1.41
N LEU A 57 -0.59 -2.62 -0.14
CA LEU A 57 -0.34 -3.55 0.97
C LEU A 57 -0.98 -4.93 0.74
N PHE A 58 -2.28 -4.97 0.39
CA PHE A 58 -2.98 -6.23 0.14
C PHE A 58 -2.42 -6.97 -1.07
N TYR A 59 -1.99 -6.24 -2.10
CA TYR A 59 -1.33 -6.81 -3.26
C TYR A 59 0.01 -7.47 -2.88
N GLN A 60 0.88 -6.81 -2.11
CA GLN A 60 2.15 -7.40 -1.66
C GLN A 60 1.92 -8.60 -0.72
N TRP A 61 0.90 -8.55 0.14
CA TRP A 61 0.50 -9.70 0.95
C TRP A 61 0.11 -10.91 0.09
N ALA A 62 -0.66 -10.68 -0.97
CA ALA A 62 -1.02 -11.73 -1.92
C ALA A 62 0.20 -12.31 -2.64
N ARG A 63 1.18 -11.47 -3.01
CA ARG A 63 2.46 -11.92 -3.59
C ARG A 63 3.27 -12.78 -2.61
N LEU A 64 3.40 -12.35 -1.36
CA LEU A 64 4.10 -13.13 -0.33
C LEU A 64 3.41 -14.48 -0.09
N LYS A 65 2.07 -14.48 0.04
CA LYS A 65 1.29 -15.70 0.21
C LYS A 65 1.43 -16.64 -1.00
N SER A 66 1.47 -16.10 -2.21
CA SER A 66 1.72 -16.86 -3.43
C SER A 66 3.09 -17.53 -3.42
N GLN A 67 4.14 -16.80 -3.02
CA GLN A 67 5.50 -17.30 -2.89
C GLN A 67 5.61 -18.42 -1.85
N VAL A 68 5.06 -18.21 -0.65
CA VAL A 68 5.13 -19.18 0.46
C VAL A 68 4.29 -20.44 0.17
N LEU A 69 3.10 -20.29 -0.40
CA LEU A 69 2.19 -21.41 -0.67
C LEU A 69 2.41 -22.08 -2.03
N GLN A 70 3.29 -21.55 -2.88
CA GLN A 70 3.51 -21.99 -4.27
C GLN A 70 2.20 -22.05 -5.09
N LYS A 71 1.31 -21.07 -4.87
CA LYS A 71 0.02 -20.96 -5.57
C LYS A 71 -0.03 -19.64 -6.33
N PRO A 72 -0.60 -19.57 -7.54
CA PRO A 72 -0.67 -18.33 -8.30
C PRO A 72 -1.50 -17.26 -7.56
N VAL A 73 -1.05 -16.00 -7.66
CA VAL A 73 -1.64 -14.81 -6.99
C VAL A 73 -3.14 -14.67 -7.32
N ASP A 74 -3.52 -14.95 -8.57
CA ASP A 74 -4.89 -14.81 -9.09
C ASP A 74 -5.90 -15.77 -8.44
N LYS A 75 -5.42 -16.83 -7.76
CA LYS A 75 -6.26 -17.75 -6.97
C LYS A 75 -6.32 -17.38 -5.49
N ILE A 76 -5.62 -16.32 -5.08
CA ILE A 76 -5.51 -15.85 -3.70
C ILE A 76 -6.27 -14.52 -3.52
N ILE A 77 -6.33 -13.69 -4.57
CA ILE A 77 -7.11 -12.45 -4.59
C ILE A 77 -8.57 -12.78 -4.97
N THR A 78 -9.34 -13.35 -4.05
CA THR A 78 -10.80 -13.37 -4.14
C THR A 78 -11.37 -12.23 -3.30
N LYS A 79 -11.57 -11.08 -3.95
CA LYS A 79 -12.25 -9.86 -3.47
C LYS A 79 -11.61 -9.19 -2.23
N PHE A 80 -10.92 -8.08 -2.48
CA PHE A 80 -10.87 -6.96 -1.56
C PHE A 80 -11.85 -5.91 -2.07
#